data_AF-A0A849MCD7-F1
#
_entry.id   AF-A0A849MCD7-F1
#
_cell.length_a   1.000
_cell.length_b   1.000
_cell.length_c   1.000
_cell.angle_alpha   90.00
_cell.angle_beta   90.00
_cell.angle_gamma   90.00
#
_symmetry.space_group_name_H-M   'P 1'
#
loop_
_entity.id
_entity.type
_entity.pdbx_description
1 polymer ?
#
loop_
_entity_poly.entity_id
_entity_poly.type
_entity_poly.pdbx_seq_one_letter_code
_entity_poly.pdbx_strand_id
1 'polypeptide(L)'
;MNNLQIRNRIIADINIQNIGGEKTIGNYLLRLNFELSSNSGIKAFHLTALNYVDIKQGSGRQRYNIGLCHFDRLILNLSYTTHLNVYISFDKYQLIELEKIRAGKDLNFELEIKCLAKGYEEHEINKEDIVEADAKIYVRIEQSKWLEVLKQIGFSESLLLEIETPTFPKNKKYHSIIDKFKKTLELLHKGEYTFAVNQSRMVLEGLRKELNLEIKIGETIKQIKNNPLEMNKDYRFLYILNATNHALQYGMHTATNSEETYIDYSQKEAQLIVGNTGLLVSYLLDKEQIGEL
;
A
#
# COMPACT_ATOMS: atom_id res chain seq x y z
N MET A 1 -14.66 24.06 6.84
CA MET A 1 -15.95 23.64 7.40
C MET A 1 -16.73 22.99 6.29
N ASN A 2 -17.25 21.78 6.55
CA ASN A 2 -18.00 21.00 5.57
C ASN A 2 -19.48 21.32 5.79
N ASN A 3 -20.14 21.96 4.83
CA ASN A 3 -21.49 22.49 5.02
C ASN A 3 -22.38 22.02 3.88
N LEU A 4 -23.62 21.67 4.20
CA LEU A 4 -24.68 21.43 3.22
C LEU A 4 -25.34 22.77 2.90
N GLN A 5 -25.54 23.05 1.61
CA GLN A 5 -26.00 24.34 1.14
C GLN A 5 -27.17 24.25 0.15
N ILE A 6 -28.05 25.25 0.18
CA ILE A 6 -29.06 25.52 -0.85
C ILE A 6 -28.86 26.96 -1.32
N ARG A 7 -28.67 27.19 -2.63
CA ARG A 7 -28.49 28.55 -3.20
C ARG A 7 -27.48 29.41 -2.41
N ASN A 8 -26.33 28.82 -2.05
CA ASN A 8 -25.26 29.43 -1.23
C ASN A 8 -25.59 29.71 0.24
N ARG A 9 -26.69 29.17 0.78
CA ARG A 9 -27.02 29.26 2.21
C ARG A 9 -26.76 27.97 2.93
N ILE A 10 -26.10 28.04 4.08
CA ILE A 10 -25.81 26.89 4.93
C ILE A 10 -27.09 26.44 5.62
N ILE A 11 -27.47 25.19 5.39
CA ILE A 11 -28.68 24.59 5.96
C ILE A 11 -28.35 23.55 7.04
N ALA A 12 -27.18 22.92 6.95
CA ALA A 12 -26.65 22.03 7.97
C ALA A 12 -25.12 22.04 7.98
N ASP A 13 -24.54 21.93 9.16
CA ASP A 13 -23.12 21.69 9.35
C ASP A 13 -22.84 20.18 9.35
N ILE A 14 -21.76 19.75 8.69
CA ILE A 14 -21.38 18.35 8.54
C ILE A 14 -20.09 18.08 9.32
N ASN A 15 -20.21 17.28 10.37
CA ASN A 15 -19.08 16.87 11.21
C ASN A 15 -18.74 15.40 10.98
N ILE A 16 -17.45 15.09 10.93
CA ILE A 16 -16.95 13.72 10.80
C ILE A 16 -16.82 13.14 12.20
N GLN A 17 -17.59 12.11 12.50
CA GLN A 17 -17.61 11.49 13.83
C GLN A 17 -16.66 10.30 13.93
N ASN A 18 -16.67 9.44 12.90
CA ASN A 18 -15.88 8.22 12.93
C ASN A 18 -15.46 7.78 11.51
N ILE A 19 -14.34 7.09 11.44
CA ILE A 19 -13.77 6.49 10.25
C ILE A 19 -13.42 5.05 10.59
N GLY A 20 -13.91 4.09 9.80
CA GLY A 20 -13.69 2.67 10.04
C GLY A 20 -13.60 1.85 8.76
N GLY A 21 -13.15 0.61 8.92
CA GLY A 21 -13.05 -0.37 7.86
C GLY A 21 -13.96 -1.58 8.10
N GLU A 22 -14.50 -2.14 7.03
CA GLU A 22 -15.19 -3.44 7.05
C GLU A 22 -14.76 -4.30 5.86
N LYS A 23 -14.49 -5.59 6.11
CA LYS A 23 -14.23 -6.58 5.06
C LYS A 23 -15.55 -7.18 4.61
N THR A 24 -15.85 -7.14 3.31
CA THR A 24 -17.03 -7.78 2.73
C THR A 24 -16.63 -8.87 1.74
N ILE A 25 -17.62 -9.59 1.20
CA ILE A 25 -17.37 -10.63 0.20
C ILE A 25 -16.93 -9.95 -1.10
N GLY A 26 -15.64 -10.08 -1.42
CA GLY A 26 -15.05 -9.59 -2.67
C GLY A 26 -14.56 -8.14 -2.65
N ASN A 27 -14.87 -7.36 -1.62
CA ASN A 27 -14.50 -5.93 -1.53
C ASN A 27 -14.09 -5.53 -0.10
N TYR A 28 -13.48 -4.35 0.01
CA TYR A 28 -13.13 -3.68 1.25
C TYR A 28 -13.92 -2.37 1.35
N LEU A 29 -14.58 -2.13 2.48
CA LEU A 29 -15.37 -0.93 2.70
C LEU A 29 -14.66 0.03 3.64
N LEU A 30 -14.47 1.27 3.20
CA LEU A 30 -14.21 2.40 4.08
C LEU A 30 -15.53 3.04 4.47
N ARG A 31 -15.81 3.08 5.78
CA ARG A 31 -17.00 3.71 6.35
C ARG A 31 -16.65 5.06 6.96
N LEU A 32 -17.36 6.09 6.54
CA LEU A 32 -17.31 7.45 7.06
C LEU A 32 -18.64 7.78 7.73
N ASN A 33 -18.61 8.07 9.02
CA ASN A 33 -19.80 8.44 9.78
C ASN A 33 -19.84 9.96 9.92
N PHE A 34 -20.85 10.57 9.32
CA PHE A 34 -21.11 11.99 9.43
C PHE A 34 -22.25 12.28 10.40
N GLU A 35 -22.16 13.41 11.06
CA GLU A 35 -23.23 14.04 11.82
C GLU A 35 -23.61 15.34 11.12
N LEU A 36 -24.88 15.48 10.78
CA LEU A 36 -25.46 16.66 10.18
C LEU A 36 -26.25 17.39 11.26
N SER A 37 -25.84 18.60 11.59
CA SER A 37 -26.55 19.47 12.53
C SER A 37 -27.31 20.54 11.75
N SER A 38 -28.64 20.49 11.81
CA SER A 38 -29.49 21.42 11.07
C SER A 38 -29.45 22.83 11.66
N ASN A 39 -29.21 23.82 10.81
CA ASN A 39 -29.27 25.25 11.15
C ASN A 39 -30.59 25.90 10.71
N SER A 40 -31.46 25.11 10.07
CA SER A 40 -32.66 25.60 9.39
C SER A 40 -33.86 24.72 9.73
N GLY A 41 -35.06 25.29 9.81
CA GLY A 41 -36.29 24.56 10.12
C GLY A 41 -36.75 23.55 9.05
N ILE A 42 -35.86 23.14 8.15
CA ILE A 42 -36.12 22.22 7.04
C ILE A 42 -36.37 20.82 7.59
N LYS A 43 -37.48 20.20 7.19
CA LYS A 43 -37.94 18.95 7.81
C LYS A 43 -37.45 17.67 7.11
N ALA A 44 -37.21 17.69 5.80
CA ALA A 44 -36.85 16.49 5.04
C ALA A 44 -36.02 16.77 3.77
N PHE A 45 -35.09 15.86 3.48
CA PHE A 45 -34.22 15.82 2.31
C PHE A 45 -34.30 14.46 1.65
N HIS A 46 -34.43 14.45 0.33
CA HIS A 46 -34.19 13.28 -0.50
C HIS A 46 -32.76 13.36 -1.04
N LEU A 47 -31.90 12.46 -0.59
CA LEU A 47 -30.53 12.37 -1.07
C LEU A 47 -30.52 11.71 -2.44
N THR A 48 -30.03 12.44 -3.43
CA THR A 48 -29.77 11.92 -4.78
C THR A 48 -28.35 12.32 -5.16
N ALA A 49 -27.39 11.53 -4.71
CA ALA A 49 -25.98 11.86 -4.84
C ALA A 49 -25.40 11.39 -6.19
N LEU A 50 -24.55 12.24 -6.77
CA LEU A 50 -23.62 11.88 -7.82
C LEU A 50 -22.28 11.53 -7.16
N ASN A 51 -21.91 10.26 -7.24
CA ASN A 51 -20.95 9.64 -6.34
C ASN A 51 -19.55 9.65 -6.95
N TYR A 52 -18.73 10.65 -6.70
CA TYR A 52 -17.29 10.50 -6.95
C TYR A 52 -16.50 10.88 -5.71
N VAL A 53 -15.50 10.06 -5.43
CA VAL A 53 -14.53 10.29 -4.39
C VAL A 53 -13.22 10.62 -5.07
N ASP A 54 -12.81 11.87 -4.93
CA ASP A 54 -11.48 12.31 -5.36
C ASP A 54 -10.52 12.20 -4.17
N ILE A 55 -9.34 11.65 -4.41
CA ILE A 55 -8.22 11.79 -3.49
C ILE A 55 -7.30 12.91 -3.92
N LYS A 56 -6.95 13.72 -2.93
CA LYS A 56 -5.87 14.68 -2.99
C LYS A 56 -4.74 14.24 -2.08
N GLN A 57 -3.53 14.34 -2.59
CA GLN A 57 -2.35 14.04 -1.80
C GLN A 57 -1.35 15.20 -1.85
N GLY A 58 -0.91 15.62 -0.67
CA GLY A 58 0.01 16.76 -0.52
C GLY A 58 -0.58 18.10 -0.96
N SER A 59 0.30 19.07 -1.22
CA SER A 59 -0.05 20.41 -1.72
C SER A 59 -0.26 20.47 -3.25
N GLY A 60 -0.25 19.32 -3.92
CA GLY A 60 -0.40 19.22 -5.37
C GLY A 60 -1.84 19.37 -5.86
N ARG A 61 -2.02 19.74 -7.14
CA ARG A 61 -3.34 19.83 -7.80
C ARG A 61 -3.89 18.50 -8.32
N GLN A 62 -3.13 17.42 -8.23
CA GLN A 62 -3.49 16.14 -8.83
C GLN A 62 -4.62 15.49 -8.02
N ARG A 63 -5.72 15.17 -8.70
CA ARG A 63 -6.89 14.48 -8.15
C ARG A 63 -6.99 13.11 -8.79
N TYR A 64 -7.22 12.09 -7.98
CA TYR A 64 -7.45 10.73 -8.44
C TYR A 64 -8.89 10.34 -8.12
N ASN A 65 -9.67 9.99 -9.13
CA ASN A 65 -11.02 9.45 -8.91
C ASN A 65 -10.87 7.98 -8.53
N ILE A 66 -11.30 7.63 -7.30
CA ILE A 66 -11.10 6.28 -6.74
C ILE A 66 -12.39 5.46 -6.78
N GLY A 67 -13.48 6.07 -7.24
CA GLY A 67 -14.73 5.39 -7.51
C GLY A 67 -15.93 6.04 -6.86
N LEU A 68 -17.00 5.26 -6.74
CA LEU A 68 -18.30 5.69 -6.23
C LEU A 68 -18.39 5.46 -4.72
N CYS A 69 -19.04 6.39 -4.03
CA CYS A 69 -19.54 6.19 -2.67
C CYS A 69 -21.02 5.81 -2.66
N HIS A 70 -21.47 5.21 -1.55
CA HIS A 70 -22.86 4.85 -1.32
C HIS A 70 -23.29 5.28 0.08
N PHE A 71 -24.58 5.58 0.24
CA PHE A 71 -25.17 6.01 1.51
C PHE A 71 -25.98 4.85 2.11
N ASP A 72 -26.01 4.73 3.44
CA ASP A 72 -26.92 3.79 4.10
C ASP A 72 -28.40 4.15 3.90
N ARG A 73 -28.71 5.42 3.66
CA ARG A 73 -30.07 5.93 3.51
C ARG A 73 -30.18 6.98 2.41
N LEU A 74 -31.29 6.95 1.69
CA LEU A 74 -31.61 7.88 0.59
C LEU A 74 -32.52 9.04 1.04
N ILE A 75 -33.06 9.00 2.25
CA ILE A 75 -33.94 10.05 2.79
C ILE A 75 -33.45 10.42 4.18
N LEU A 76 -33.26 11.71 4.43
CA LEU A 76 -32.84 12.27 5.71
C LEU A 76 -33.87 13.28 6.21
N ASN A 77 -34.18 13.24 7.51
CA ASN A 77 -35.03 14.25 8.15
C ASN A 77 -34.19 15.08 9.12
N LEU A 78 -33.80 16.28 8.69
CA LEU A 78 -32.92 17.17 9.46
C LEU A 78 -33.72 18.04 10.45
N SER A 79 -34.35 17.41 11.43
CA SER A 79 -35.06 18.17 12.49
C SER A 79 -34.11 18.75 13.54
N TYR A 80 -32.99 18.05 13.79
CA TYR A 80 -31.95 18.45 14.74
C TYR A 80 -30.61 17.89 14.22
N THR A 81 -30.11 16.86 14.88
CA THR A 81 -28.89 16.12 14.53
C THR A 81 -29.28 14.82 13.84
N THR A 82 -28.66 14.53 12.69
CA THR A 82 -28.86 13.28 11.95
C THR A 82 -27.52 12.64 11.62
N HIS A 83 -27.43 11.33 11.77
CA HIS A 83 -26.24 10.59 11.37
C HIS A 83 -26.40 10.01 9.97
N LEU A 84 -25.35 10.09 9.18
CA LEU A 84 -25.27 9.59 7.81
C LEU A 84 -24.01 8.73 7.68
N ASN A 85 -24.17 7.49 7.24
CA ASN A 85 -23.03 6.63 6.94
C ASN A 85 -22.77 6.64 5.44
N VAL A 86 -21.53 6.92 5.07
CA VAL A 86 -21.03 6.86 3.70
C VAL A 86 -20.02 5.75 3.58
N TYR A 87 -20.21 4.90 2.58
CA TYR A 87 -19.36 3.76 2.29
C TYR A 87 -18.65 3.99 0.97
N ILE A 88 -17.35 3.73 0.97
CA ILE A 88 -16.53 3.70 -0.24
C ILE A 88 -16.05 2.27 -0.39
N SER A 89 -16.39 1.65 -1.51
CA SER A 89 -16.00 0.28 -1.81
C SER A 89 -14.73 0.27 -2.63
N PHE A 90 -13.76 -0.51 -2.18
CA PHE A 90 -12.52 -0.77 -2.89
C PHE A 90 -12.41 -2.25 -3.21
N ASP A 91 -12.09 -2.58 -4.45
CA ASP A 91 -11.50 -3.86 -4.75
C ASP A 91 -10.03 -3.92 -4.26
N LYS A 92 -9.41 -5.09 -4.35
CA LYS A 92 -8.02 -5.29 -3.92
C LYS A 92 -7.02 -4.41 -4.67
N TYR A 93 -7.20 -4.21 -5.97
CA TYR A 93 -6.29 -3.43 -6.80
C TYR A 93 -6.42 -1.95 -6.52
N GLN A 94 -7.65 -1.44 -6.37
CA GLN A 94 -7.94 -0.07 -5.95
C GLN A 94 -7.28 0.25 -4.61
N LEU A 95 -7.33 -0.69 -3.65
CA LEU A 95 -6.70 -0.50 -2.35
C LEU A 95 -5.16 -0.50 -2.42
N ILE A 96 -4.56 -1.32 -3.31
CA ILE A 96 -3.12 -1.29 -3.59
C ILE A 96 -2.71 0.04 -4.23
N GLU A 97 -3.45 0.51 -5.24
CA GLU A 97 -3.19 1.80 -5.88
C GLU A 97 -3.39 2.95 -4.90
N LEU A 98 -4.38 2.86 -4.02
CA LEU A 98 -4.58 3.82 -2.93
C LEU A 98 -3.36 3.88 -1.99
N GLU A 99 -2.77 2.74 -1.63
CA GLU A 99 -1.55 2.71 -0.82
C GLU A 99 -0.33 3.29 -1.56
N LYS A 100 -0.22 3.02 -2.87
CA LYS A 100 0.84 3.62 -3.70
C LYS A 100 0.69 5.13 -3.79
N ILE A 101 -0.54 5.62 -4.00
CA ILE A 101 -0.85 7.05 -3.94
C ILE A 101 -0.41 7.52 -2.56
N ARG A 102 -0.96 6.99 -1.47
CA ARG A 102 -0.66 7.39 -0.08
C ARG A 102 0.83 7.54 0.22
N ALA A 103 1.68 6.66 -0.30
CA ALA A 103 3.13 6.74 -0.20
C ALA A 103 3.61 7.03 1.24
N GLY A 104 3.00 6.36 2.22
CA GLY A 104 3.33 6.51 3.63
C GLY A 104 2.72 7.73 4.35
N LYS A 105 2.01 8.63 3.65
CA LYS A 105 1.44 9.87 4.22
C LYS A 105 -0.03 9.71 4.64
N ASP A 106 -0.65 10.83 5.03
CA ASP A 106 -2.10 10.95 5.22
C ASP A 106 -2.85 10.90 3.89
N LEU A 107 -4.13 10.51 3.96
CA LEU A 107 -5.05 10.56 2.82
C LEU A 107 -6.02 11.73 3.00
N ASN A 108 -6.25 12.49 1.93
CA ASN A 108 -7.30 13.50 1.91
C ASN A 108 -8.32 13.16 0.83
N PHE A 109 -9.56 12.92 1.24
CA PHE A 109 -10.69 12.66 0.36
C PHE A 109 -11.51 13.94 0.20
N GLU A 110 -11.95 14.21 -1.01
CA GLU A 110 -12.98 15.20 -1.35
C GLU A 110 -14.21 14.41 -1.82
N LEU A 111 -15.33 14.56 -1.09
CA LEU A 111 -16.61 13.97 -1.45
C LEU A 111 -17.57 15.08 -1.85
N GLU A 112 -18.25 14.92 -2.98
CA GLU A 112 -19.36 15.79 -3.38
C GLU A 112 -20.69 15.09 -3.11
N ILE A 113 -21.57 15.74 -2.35
CA ILE A 113 -22.95 15.30 -2.13
C ILE A 113 -23.84 16.25 -2.91
N LYS A 114 -24.77 15.69 -3.68
CA LYS A 114 -25.89 16.41 -4.28
C LYS A 114 -27.18 15.80 -3.75
N CYS A 115 -28.19 16.62 -3.51
CA CYS A 115 -29.48 16.16 -3.02
C CYS A 115 -30.61 17.11 -3.37
N LEU A 116 -31.83 16.64 -3.15
CA LEU A 116 -33.06 17.36 -3.37
C LEU A 116 -33.73 17.59 -2.00
N ALA A 117 -33.90 18.85 -1.62
CA ALA A 117 -34.56 19.24 -0.38
C ALA A 117 -36.05 19.49 -0.62
N LYS A 118 -36.91 19.09 0.34
CA LYS A 118 -38.36 19.37 0.32
C LYS A 118 -38.80 20.06 1.62
N GLY A 119 -39.65 21.08 1.50
CA GLY A 119 -40.18 21.81 2.67
C GLY A 119 -39.23 22.89 3.18
N TYR A 120 -38.53 23.57 2.27
CA TYR A 120 -37.77 24.78 2.55
C TYR A 120 -38.73 25.97 2.64
N GLU A 121 -39.06 26.43 3.85
CA GLU A 121 -39.80 27.68 4.05
C GLU A 121 -38.83 28.84 4.08
N GLU A 122 -38.70 29.53 2.94
CA GLU A 122 -38.09 30.85 2.93
C GLU A 122 -38.96 31.78 2.13
N HIS A 123 -39.97 32.35 2.79
CA HIS A 123 -40.85 33.48 2.42
C HIS A 123 -41.43 33.60 0.98
N GLU A 124 -41.05 32.77 0.01
CA GLU A 124 -41.40 32.85 -1.42
C GLU A 124 -41.41 31.46 -2.10
N ILE A 125 -41.14 30.37 -1.36
CA ILE A 125 -41.07 29.00 -1.88
C ILE A 125 -42.17 28.18 -1.18
N ASN A 126 -43.04 27.54 -1.96
CA ASN A 126 -44.14 26.74 -1.41
C ASN A 126 -43.57 25.52 -0.66
N LYS A 127 -44.27 25.04 0.38
CA LYS A 127 -43.90 23.81 1.13
C LYS A 127 -43.69 22.56 0.26
N GLU A 128 -44.17 22.59 -0.98
CA GLU A 128 -44.10 21.48 -1.92
C GLU A 128 -42.93 21.55 -2.89
N ASP A 129 -42.21 22.68 -2.95
CA ASP A 129 -41.12 22.87 -3.90
C ASP A 129 -39.92 21.99 -3.54
N ILE A 130 -39.35 21.38 -4.57
CA ILE A 130 -38.13 20.59 -4.50
C ILE A 130 -36.98 21.48 -4.97
N VAL A 131 -35.96 21.65 -4.12
CA VAL A 131 -34.78 22.49 -4.45
C VAL A 131 -33.50 21.68 -4.36
N GLU A 132 -32.54 21.96 -5.23
CA GLU A 132 -31.23 21.32 -5.19
C GLU A 132 -30.41 21.83 -3.99
N ALA A 133 -29.75 20.90 -3.33
CA ALA A 133 -28.80 21.13 -2.26
C ALA A 133 -27.49 20.39 -2.55
N ASP A 134 -26.37 20.97 -2.16
CA ASP A 134 -25.05 20.41 -2.41
C ASP A 134 -24.08 20.61 -1.24
N ALA A 135 -23.09 19.73 -1.13
CA ALA A 135 -22.00 19.83 -0.17
C ALA A 135 -20.70 19.30 -0.78
N LYS A 136 -19.59 19.98 -0.46
CA LYS A 136 -18.23 19.44 -0.65
C LYS A 136 -17.60 19.17 0.70
N ILE A 137 -17.30 17.91 0.95
CA ILE A 137 -16.80 17.41 2.23
C ILE A 137 -15.34 17.03 2.06
N TYR A 138 -14.49 17.62 2.88
CA TYR A 138 -13.08 17.29 2.99
C TYR A 138 -12.85 16.37 4.18
N VAL A 139 -12.28 15.19 3.93
CA VAL A 139 -11.98 14.19 4.95
C VAL A 139 -10.49 13.90 4.93
N ARG A 140 -9.77 14.30 5.99
CA ARG A 140 -8.38 13.90 6.22
C ARG A 140 -8.36 12.65 7.09
N ILE A 141 -7.70 11.60 6.61
CA ILE A 141 -7.43 10.38 7.37
C ILE A 141 -5.94 10.37 7.67
N GLU A 142 -5.61 10.48 8.95
CA GLU A 142 -4.23 10.36 9.42
C GLU A 142 -3.68 8.96 9.15
N GLN A 143 -2.37 8.87 8.93
CA GLN A 143 -1.68 7.59 8.70
C GLN A 143 -2.00 6.54 9.76
N SER A 144 -1.92 6.90 11.05
CA SER A 144 -2.22 6.00 12.17
C SER A 144 -3.63 5.44 12.07
N LYS A 145 -4.61 6.31 11.84
CA LYS A 145 -6.01 5.92 11.70
C LYS A 145 -6.24 5.06 10.47
N TRP A 146 -5.57 5.36 9.36
CA TRP A 146 -5.65 4.57 8.15
C TRP A 146 -5.08 3.16 8.34
N LEU A 147 -3.98 3.00 9.06
CA LEU A 147 -3.44 1.67 9.42
C LEU A 147 -4.43 0.86 10.26
N GLU A 148 -5.16 1.49 11.19
CA GLU A 148 -6.25 0.83 11.91
C GLU A 148 -7.35 0.36 10.96
N VAL A 149 -7.74 1.18 9.99
CA VAL A 149 -8.73 0.82 8.95
C VAL A 149 -8.23 -0.37 8.12
N LEU A 150 -6.97 -0.35 7.66
CA LEU A 150 -6.37 -1.46 6.90
C LEU A 150 -6.37 -2.78 7.69
N LYS A 151 -6.19 -2.69 9.02
CA LYS A 151 -6.29 -3.84 9.92
C LYS A 151 -7.73 -4.33 10.05
N GLN A 152 -8.69 -3.42 10.21
CA GLN A 152 -10.12 -3.76 10.31
C GLN A 152 -10.65 -4.44 9.05
N ILE A 153 -10.23 -3.99 7.86
CA ILE A 153 -10.60 -4.62 6.58
C ILE A 153 -9.81 -5.90 6.27
N GLY A 154 -8.85 -6.29 7.13
CA GLY A 154 -8.01 -7.48 6.93
C GLY A 154 -7.08 -7.37 5.72
N PHE A 155 -6.75 -6.15 5.26
CA PHE A 155 -5.76 -5.93 4.22
C PHE A 155 -4.34 -6.00 4.77
N SER A 156 -4.15 -5.69 6.05
CA SER A 156 -2.85 -5.74 6.75
C SER A 156 -2.29 -7.16 6.98
N GLU A 157 -2.82 -8.19 6.32
CA GLU A 157 -2.25 -9.56 6.38
C GLU A 157 -1.05 -9.74 5.44
N SER A 158 -0.71 -8.74 4.61
CA SER A 158 0.59 -8.70 3.93
C SER A 158 1.60 -7.91 4.78
N LEU A 159 2.53 -8.62 5.41
CA LEU A 159 3.71 -8.03 6.03
C LEU A 159 4.55 -7.33 4.96
N LEU A 160 4.72 -6.01 5.08
CA LEU A 160 5.68 -5.27 4.28
C LEU A 160 7.07 -5.59 4.84
N LEU A 161 7.83 -6.44 4.15
CA LEU A 161 9.20 -6.72 4.53
C LEU A 161 10.09 -5.62 3.92
N GLU A 162 10.42 -4.62 4.75
CA GLU A 162 11.36 -3.57 4.36
C GLU A 162 12.74 -4.18 4.21
N ILE A 163 13.25 -4.19 2.98
CA ILE A 163 14.61 -4.60 2.71
C ILE A 163 15.47 -3.35 2.80
N GLU A 164 16.13 -3.15 3.94
CA GLU A 164 17.05 -2.04 4.10
C GLU A 164 18.12 -2.08 3.00
N THR A 165 18.28 -0.97 2.28
CA THR A 165 19.43 -0.85 1.38
C THR A 165 20.67 -0.69 2.26
N PRO A 166 21.69 -1.56 2.13
CA PRO A 166 22.88 -1.50 2.96
C PRO A 166 23.47 -0.09 2.90
N THR A 167 23.68 0.53 4.06
CA THR A 167 24.33 1.83 4.12
C THR A 167 25.79 1.66 3.68
N PHE A 168 26.28 2.61 2.88
CA PHE A 168 27.63 2.54 2.33
C PHE A 168 28.65 2.31 3.46
N PRO A 169 29.36 1.16 3.47
CA PRO A 169 30.55 1.06 4.28
C PRO A 169 31.48 2.20 3.83
N LYS A 170 32.21 2.83 4.75
CA LYS A 170 33.24 3.84 4.39
C LYS A 170 34.24 3.31 3.35
N ASN A 171 34.32 1.99 3.20
CA ASN A 171 35.12 1.30 2.21
C ASN A 171 34.48 1.31 0.81
N LYS A 172 35.21 1.91 -0.16
CA LYS A 172 34.82 1.95 -1.58
C LYS A 172 34.66 0.57 -2.23
N LYS A 173 35.24 -0.47 -1.62
CA LYS A 173 35.22 -1.87 -2.11
C LYS A 173 33.81 -2.38 -2.45
N TYR A 174 32.78 -2.00 -1.69
CA TYR A 174 31.42 -2.56 -1.84
C TYR A 174 30.45 -1.69 -2.66
N HIS A 175 30.90 -0.54 -3.17
CA HIS A 175 30.00 0.40 -3.86
C HIS A 175 29.34 -0.23 -5.10
N SER A 176 30.10 -0.98 -5.90
CA SER A 176 29.56 -1.62 -7.11
C SER A 176 28.47 -2.65 -6.79
N ILE A 177 28.59 -3.35 -5.67
CA ILE A 177 27.60 -4.34 -5.19
C ILE A 177 26.32 -3.62 -4.76
N ILE A 178 26.45 -2.54 -3.98
CA ILE A 178 25.32 -1.73 -3.52
C ILE A 178 24.60 -1.07 -4.68
N ASP A 179 25.31 -0.52 -5.66
CA ASP A 179 24.70 0.11 -6.84
C ASP A 179 23.95 -0.92 -7.70
N LYS A 180 24.52 -2.12 -7.85
CA LYS A 180 23.83 -3.23 -8.50
C LYS A 180 22.56 -3.64 -7.73
N PHE A 181 22.59 -3.63 -6.41
CA PHE A 181 21.43 -3.94 -5.58
C PHE A 181 20.34 -2.85 -5.67
N LYS A 182 20.71 -1.56 -5.70
CA LYS A 182 19.74 -0.48 -5.98
C LYS A 182 19.06 -0.67 -7.33
N LYS A 183 19.85 -1.02 -8.36
CA LYS A 183 19.30 -1.35 -9.67
C LYS A 183 18.35 -2.56 -9.63
N THR A 184 18.66 -3.58 -8.83
CA THR A 184 17.74 -4.71 -8.58
C THR A 184 16.39 -4.23 -8.06
N LEU A 185 16.39 -3.33 -7.05
CA LEU A 185 15.16 -2.78 -6.49
C LEU A 185 14.37 -1.96 -7.53
N GLU A 186 15.06 -1.16 -8.35
CA GLU A 186 14.42 -0.43 -9.45
C GLU A 186 13.74 -1.36 -10.45
N LEU A 187 14.41 -2.44 -10.86
CA LEU A 187 13.86 -3.45 -11.78
C LEU A 187 12.64 -4.16 -11.18
N LEU A 188 12.71 -4.51 -9.89
CA LEU A 188 11.59 -5.11 -9.17
C LEU A 188 10.37 -4.16 -9.15
N HIS A 189 10.59 -2.88 -8.88
CA HIS A 189 9.53 -1.86 -8.87
C HIS A 189 8.92 -1.60 -10.25
N LYS A 190 9.70 -1.76 -11.33
CA LYS A 190 9.22 -1.66 -12.72
C LYS A 190 8.44 -2.88 -13.19
N GLY A 191 8.41 -3.97 -12.41
CA GLY A 191 7.81 -5.24 -12.82
C GLY A 191 8.72 -6.08 -13.71
N GLU A 192 9.98 -5.71 -13.86
CA GLU A 192 10.99 -6.41 -14.66
C GLU A 192 11.60 -7.57 -13.86
N TYR A 193 10.76 -8.53 -13.47
CA TYR A 193 11.08 -9.57 -12.48
C TYR A 193 12.28 -10.44 -12.85
N THR A 194 12.32 -10.96 -14.07
CA THR A 194 13.44 -11.79 -14.55
C THR A 194 14.76 -11.01 -14.53
N PHE A 195 14.73 -9.73 -14.90
CA PHE A 195 15.91 -8.86 -14.84
C PHE A 195 16.33 -8.55 -13.40
N ALA A 196 15.38 -8.31 -12.49
CA ALA A 196 15.65 -8.11 -11.08
C ALA A 196 16.33 -9.34 -10.44
N VAL A 197 15.85 -10.54 -10.79
CA VAL A 197 16.45 -11.81 -10.37
C VAL A 197 17.87 -11.98 -10.92
N ASN A 198 18.08 -11.73 -12.22
CA ASN A 198 19.40 -11.78 -12.84
C ASN A 198 20.38 -10.78 -12.20
N GLN A 199 19.91 -9.58 -11.87
CA GLN A 199 20.71 -8.55 -11.21
C GLN A 199 21.05 -8.95 -9.77
N SER A 200 20.12 -9.61 -9.06
CA SER A 200 20.34 -10.17 -7.72
C SER A 200 21.46 -11.22 -7.69
N ARG A 201 21.55 -12.05 -8.73
CA ARG A 201 22.68 -12.98 -8.91
C ARG A 201 24.02 -12.24 -8.97
N MET A 202 24.13 -11.20 -9.79
CA MET A 202 25.36 -10.43 -9.90
C MET A 202 25.78 -9.78 -8.57
N VAL A 203 24.79 -9.41 -7.73
CA VAL A 203 25.03 -8.87 -6.39
C VAL A 203 25.63 -9.93 -5.48
N LEU A 204 25.03 -11.12 -5.39
CA LEU A 204 25.51 -12.20 -4.51
C LEU A 204 26.84 -12.80 -4.98
N GLU A 205 27.07 -12.95 -6.28
CA GLU A 205 28.36 -13.39 -6.84
C GLU A 205 29.47 -12.38 -6.51
N GLY A 206 29.18 -11.08 -6.69
CA GLY A 206 30.09 -10.01 -6.32
C GLY A 206 30.43 -10.05 -4.83
N LEU A 207 29.41 -10.18 -3.97
CA LEU A 207 29.59 -10.24 -2.52
C LEU A 207 30.45 -11.44 -2.09
N ARG A 208 30.17 -12.64 -2.62
CA ARG A 208 30.95 -13.86 -2.33
C ARG A 208 32.41 -13.71 -2.69
N LYS A 209 32.69 -13.10 -3.84
CA LYS A 209 34.05 -12.85 -4.31
C LYS A 209 34.76 -11.84 -3.41
N GLU A 210 34.14 -10.71 -3.11
CA GLU A 210 34.76 -9.65 -2.31
C GLU A 210 35.03 -10.08 -0.85
N LEU A 211 34.19 -10.96 -0.30
CA LEU A 211 34.33 -11.48 1.07
C LEU A 211 35.04 -12.86 1.13
N ASN A 212 35.54 -13.38 0.00
CA ASN A 212 36.21 -14.69 -0.10
C ASN A 212 35.43 -15.85 0.57
N LEU A 213 34.11 -15.89 0.38
CA LEU A 213 33.22 -16.81 1.13
C LEU A 213 33.25 -18.25 0.60
N GLU A 214 33.85 -18.53 -0.55
CA GLU A 214 33.81 -19.85 -1.21
C GLU A 214 34.28 -20.99 -0.30
N ILE A 215 35.39 -20.78 0.40
CA ILE A 215 35.97 -21.79 1.30
C ILE A 215 35.02 -22.04 2.47
N LYS A 216 34.54 -20.97 3.12
CA LYS A 216 33.63 -21.04 4.27
C LYS A 216 32.30 -21.69 3.89
N ILE A 217 31.75 -21.40 2.70
CA ILE A 217 30.54 -22.06 2.19
C ILE A 217 30.79 -23.55 1.98
N GLY A 218 31.92 -23.94 1.37
CA GLY A 218 32.27 -25.34 1.16
C GLY A 218 32.44 -26.13 2.47
N GLU A 219 33.08 -25.53 3.47
CA GLU A 219 33.21 -26.08 4.82
C GLU A 219 31.84 -26.22 5.51
N THR A 220 31.02 -25.18 5.41
CA THR A 220 29.65 -25.17 5.95
C THR A 220 28.83 -26.33 5.39
N ILE A 221 28.83 -26.54 4.07
CA ILE A 221 28.07 -27.62 3.43
C ILE A 221 28.56 -28.99 3.90
N LYS A 222 29.87 -29.20 4.02
CA LYS A 222 30.43 -30.46 4.53
C LYS A 222 30.03 -30.71 5.98
N GLN A 223 30.08 -29.68 6.82
CA GLN A 223 29.71 -29.79 8.22
C GLN A 223 28.23 -30.09 8.39
N ILE A 224 27.33 -29.41 7.66
CA ILE A 224 25.89 -29.67 7.69
C ILE A 224 25.58 -31.11 7.28
N LYS A 225 26.26 -31.61 6.24
CA LYS A 225 26.07 -32.98 5.76
C LYS A 225 26.47 -34.02 6.82
N ASN A 226 27.52 -33.73 7.59
CA ASN A 226 28.05 -34.65 8.59
C ASN A 226 27.34 -34.53 9.95
N ASN A 227 26.89 -33.33 10.33
CA ASN A 227 26.24 -33.07 11.62
C ASN A 227 25.20 -31.94 11.52
N PRO A 228 23.99 -32.21 11.01
CA PRO A 228 22.98 -31.18 10.72
C PRO A 228 22.42 -30.49 11.97
N LEU A 229 22.59 -31.09 13.15
CA LEU A 229 22.07 -30.54 14.42
C LEU A 229 23.02 -29.49 15.04
N GLU A 230 24.29 -29.45 14.63
CA GLU A 230 25.31 -28.56 15.20
C GLU A 230 25.53 -27.26 14.41
N MET A 231 24.49 -26.77 13.72
CA MET A 231 24.60 -25.52 12.95
C MET A 231 24.58 -24.29 13.86
N ASN A 232 25.71 -23.61 13.98
CA ASN A 232 25.76 -22.25 14.54
C ASN A 232 25.04 -21.23 13.62
N LYS A 233 24.84 -20.00 14.12
CA LYS A 233 24.10 -18.96 13.39
C LYS A 233 24.73 -18.63 12.03
N ASP A 234 26.06 -18.47 11.98
CA ASP A 234 26.75 -18.05 10.76
C ASP A 234 26.70 -19.13 9.66
N TYR A 235 26.82 -20.40 10.04
CA TYR A 235 26.62 -21.52 9.11
C TYR A 235 25.21 -21.56 8.53
N ARG A 236 24.18 -21.18 9.30
CA ARG A 236 22.80 -21.08 8.78
C ARG A 236 22.68 -19.99 7.71
N PHE A 237 23.28 -18.82 7.94
CA PHE A 237 23.25 -17.73 6.94
C PHE A 237 24.07 -18.06 5.69
N LEU A 238 25.24 -18.70 5.83
CA LEU A 238 26.02 -19.19 4.68
C LEU A 238 25.26 -20.27 3.89
N TYR A 239 24.49 -21.12 4.57
CA TYR A 239 23.63 -22.10 3.92
C TYR A 239 22.47 -21.44 3.16
N ILE A 240 21.81 -20.43 3.73
CA ILE A 240 20.78 -19.63 3.06
C ILE A 240 21.37 -18.89 1.85
N LEU A 241 22.58 -18.34 1.97
CA LEU A 241 23.30 -17.73 0.85
C LEU A 241 23.54 -18.73 -0.28
N ASN A 242 23.97 -19.95 0.05
CA ASN A 242 24.17 -21.00 -0.95
C ASN A 242 22.85 -21.42 -1.62
N ALA A 243 21.80 -21.64 -0.83
CA ALA A 243 20.47 -22.00 -1.34
C ALA A 243 19.90 -20.89 -2.26
N THR A 244 20.02 -19.63 -1.84
CA THR A 244 19.60 -18.47 -2.64
C THR A 244 20.36 -18.41 -3.97
N ASN A 245 21.67 -18.67 -3.97
CA ASN A 245 22.44 -18.74 -5.21
C ASN A 245 22.02 -19.90 -6.13
N HIS A 246 21.66 -21.06 -5.59
CA HIS A 246 21.12 -22.15 -6.41
C HIS A 246 19.77 -21.78 -7.03
N ALA A 247 18.90 -21.09 -6.29
CA ALA A 247 17.63 -20.58 -6.84
C ALA A 247 17.83 -19.53 -7.94
N LEU A 248 19.02 -18.94 -8.04
CA LEU A 248 19.42 -17.97 -9.06
C LEU A 248 20.12 -18.60 -10.27
N GLN A 249 20.39 -19.91 -10.26
CA GLN A 249 20.96 -20.61 -11.41
C GLN A 249 19.87 -20.79 -12.47
N TYR A 250 20.19 -20.47 -13.72
CA TYR A 250 19.34 -20.86 -14.84
C TYR A 250 19.21 -22.39 -14.84
N GLY A 251 17.99 -22.90 -15.01
CA GLY A 251 17.73 -24.33 -15.07
C GLY A 251 18.66 -24.99 -16.08
N MET A 252 19.55 -25.87 -15.62
CA MET A 252 20.46 -26.60 -16.50
C MET A 252 19.72 -27.76 -17.18
N HIS A 253 19.81 -27.76 -18.51
CA HIS A 253 19.60 -28.87 -19.45
C HIS A 253 18.17 -29.31 -19.78
N THR A 254 17.56 -28.69 -20.79
CA THR A 254 16.98 -29.48 -21.88
C THR A 254 18.04 -29.62 -22.96
N ALA A 255 18.55 -30.83 -23.12
CA ALA A 255 19.41 -31.19 -24.24
C ALA A 255 18.71 -30.84 -25.57
N THR A 256 19.50 -30.50 -26.59
CA THR A 256 19.13 -30.27 -27.99
C THR A 256 18.53 -28.90 -28.36
N ASN A 257 19.38 -28.06 -28.99
CA ASN A 257 19.06 -27.07 -30.04
C ASN A 257 17.84 -26.16 -29.87
N SER A 258 17.48 -25.75 -28.66
CA SER A 258 16.42 -24.76 -28.47
C SER A 258 16.92 -23.65 -27.56
N GLU A 259 16.57 -22.44 -27.95
CA GLU A 259 16.81 -21.14 -27.34
C GLU A 259 16.92 -21.23 -25.80
N GLU A 260 17.88 -20.51 -25.21
CA GLU A 260 17.96 -20.31 -23.76
C GLU A 260 16.55 -20.13 -23.22
N THR A 261 16.05 -21.14 -22.50
CA THR A 261 14.68 -21.10 -22.01
C THR A 261 14.67 -20.04 -20.92
N TYR A 262 14.26 -18.84 -21.30
CA TYR A 262 14.10 -17.72 -20.38
C TYR A 262 13.14 -18.21 -19.29
N ILE A 263 13.67 -18.43 -18.10
CA ILE A 263 12.83 -18.72 -16.94
C ILE A 263 12.18 -17.39 -16.57
N ASP A 264 10.90 -17.26 -16.87
CA ASP A 264 10.11 -16.14 -16.40
C ASP A 264 9.83 -16.31 -14.91
N TYR A 265 10.16 -15.27 -14.15
CA TYR A 265 9.90 -15.21 -12.72
C TYR A 265 8.61 -14.46 -12.45
N SER A 266 7.74 -15.03 -11.63
CA SER A 266 6.58 -14.32 -11.09
C SER A 266 7.02 -13.23 -10.10
N GLN A 267 6.11 -12.30 -9.84
CA GLN A 267 6.31 -11.26 -8.82
C GLN A 267 6.71 -11.83 -7.45
N LYS A 268 6.08 -12.93 -7.02
CA LYS A 268 6.33 -13.53 -5.71
C LYS A 268 7.72 -14.18 -5.64
N GLU A 269 8.14 -14.85 -6.70
CA GLU A 269 9.47 -15.46 -6.77
C GLU A 269 10.55 -14.37 -6.79
N ALA A 270 10.37 -13.31 -7.58
CA ALA A 270 11.28 -12.18 -7.60
C ALA A 270 11.34 -11.48 -6.23
N GLN A 271 10.21 -11.26 -5.56
CA GLN A 271 10.19 -10.68 -4.21
C GLN A 271 10.95 -11.53 -3.19
N LEU A 272 10.77 -12.86 -3.21
CA LEU A 272 11.52 -13.77 -2.34
C LEU A 272 13.03 -13.68 -2.58
N ILE A 273 13.45 -13.73 -3.85
CA ILE A 273 14.86 -13.71 -4.24
C ILE A 273 15.52 -12.37 -3.90
N VAL A 274 14.88 -11.25 -4.28
CA VAL A 274 15.39 -9.90 -4.02
C VAL A 274 15.41 -9.63 -2.52
N GLY A 275 14.38 -10.09 -1.79
CA GLY A 275 14.31 -10.03 -0.33
C GLY A 275 15.48 -10.72 0.35
N ASN A 276 15.71 -12.00 0.03
CA ASN A 276 16.84 -12.75 0.56
C ASN A 276 18.17 -12.10 0.18
N THR A 277 18.29 -11.60 -1.05
CA THR A 277 19.51 -10.93 -1.52
C THR A 277 19.84 -9.70 -0.67
N GLY A 278 18.88 -8.81 -0.44
CA GLY A 278 19.13 -7.61 0.36
C GLY A 278 19.44 -7.94 1.82
N LEU A 279 18.69 -8.85 2.44
CA LEU A 279 18.95 -9.28 3.81
C LEU A 279 20.34 -9.90 3.98
N LEU A 280 20.77 -10.75 3.03
CA LEU A 280 22.09 -11.37 3.05
C LEU A 280 23.22 -10.35 2.85
N VAL A 281 23.05 -9.39 1.93
CA VAL A 281 24.03 -8.32 1.72
C VAL A 281 24.18 -7.49 2.99
N SER A 282 23.09 -7.03 3.59
CA SER A 282 23.15 -6.25 4.84
C SER A 282 23.81 -7.04 5.97
N TYR A 283 23.36 -8.28 6.21
CA TYR A 283 23.93 -9.14 7.26
C TYR A 283 25.45 -9.36 7.12
N LEU A 284 25.91 -9.69 5.91
CA LEU A 284 27.32 -10.00 5.68
C LEU A 284 28.19 -8.73 5.70
N LEU A 285 27.70 -7.61 5.20
CA LEU A 285 28.45 -6.35 5.29
C LEU A 285 28.56 -5.85 6.74
N ASP A 286 27.52 -6.04 7.56
CA ASP A 286 27.57 -5.70 8.98
C ASP A 286 28.60 -6.57 9.72
N LYS A 287 28.62 -7.88 9.46
CA LYS A 287 29.60 -8.83 10.02
C LYS A 287 31.05 -8.47 9.65
N GLU A 288 31.28 -8.03 8.43
CA GLU A 288 32.59 -7.62 7.94
C GLU A 288 33.06 -6.35 8.67
N GLN A 289 32.16 -5.38 8.87
CA GLN A 289 32.48 -4.13 9.56
C GLN A 289 32.92 -4.35 11.01
N ILE A 290 32.37 -5.36 11.68
CA ILE A 290 32.73 -5.71 13.07
C ILE A 290 33.86 -6.75 13.16
N GLY A 291 34.41 -7.20 12.02
CA GLY A 291 35.55 -8.13 11.99
C GLY A 291 35.21 -9.56 12.39
N GLU A 292 33.94 -9.95 12.31
CA GLU A 292 33.45 -11.29 12.68
C GLU A 292 33.34 -12.23 11.49
N LEU A 293 33.85 -11.83 10.31
CA LEU A 293 33.71 -12.59 9.08
C LEU A 293 34.88 -13.51 8.81
#